data_AF-A0AAD6XR48-F1
#
_entry.id   AF-A0AAD6XR48-F1
#
_cell.length_a   1.000
_cell.length_b   1.000
_cell.length_c   1.000
_cell.angle_alpha   90.00
_cell.angle_beta   90.00
_cell.angle_gamma   90.00
#
_symmetry.space_group_name_H-M   'P 1'
#
loop_
_entity.id
_entity.type
_entity.pdbx_description
1 polymer ?
#
loop_
_entity_poly.entity_id
_entity_poly.type
_entity_poly.pdbx_seq_one_letter_code
_entity_poly.pdbx_strand_id
1 'polypeptide(L)'
;MTINLNDSLNTHRAKHRKIDVVLPQDTELDRLLVATLAAGKDEKKKALALFGPVLIETSRIKVTAHGSCKNAGKINAAAGAAIYWGPDAPRNKSIRVHGTQNNARADLTAVISALQYASADDSLEISTRSAYAIRAAKYYAFNNDARGWRCANGDLLKTMGSLIKERSAPVHFLHIKKGANLSGHLKGAKALAK
;
A
#
# COMPACT_ATOMS: atom_id res chain seq x y z
N MET A 1 5.41 6.46 6.99
CA MET A 1 6.02 6.91 8.26
C MET A 1 7.23 6.04 8.40
N THR A 2 8.40 6.56 8.03
CA THR A 2 9.61 5.77 7.83
C THR A 2 10.74 6.44 8.59
N ILE A 3 11.52 5.66 9.33
CA ILE A 3 12.73 6.07 10.03
C ILE A 3 13.89 5.52 9.21
N ASN A 4 14.75 6.41 8.73
CA ASN A 4 15.91 6.11 7.92
C ASN A 4 17.14 5.90 8.82
N LEU A 5 17.96 4.90 8.52
CA LEU A 5 19.19 4.57 9.26
C LEU A 5 20.35 4.46 8.27
N ASN A 6 21.07 5.57 8.07
CA ASN A 6 22.53 5.66 8.14
C ASN A 6 23.04 6.93 7.46
N ASP A 7 23.75 7.75 8.22
CA ASP A 7 25.01 8.32 7.75
C ASP A 7 25.92 8.62 8.95
N SER A 8 27.17 8.17 8.86
CA SER A 8 28.25 8.36 9.83
C SER A 8 29.25 9.36 9.24
N LEU A 9 29.76 10.36 9.96
CA LEU A 9 30.99 10.27 10.76
C LEU A 9 31.22 11.64 11.47
N ASN A 10 31.23 11.68 12.81
CA ASN A 10 32.36 12.25 13.57
C ASN A 10 32.21 12.04 15.10
N THR A 11 33.24 11.41 15.66
CA THR A 11 33.81 11.50 17.02
C THR A 11 32.96 12.08 18.16
N HIS A 12 32.13 11.25 18.80
CA HIS A 12 32.03 11.12 20.25
C HIS A 12 31.44 9.75 20.53
N ARG A 13 32.27 8.78 20.94
CA ARG A 13 31.80 7.42 21.25
C ARG A 13 31.13 7.44 22.63
N ALA A 14 29.89 7.95 22.70
CA ALA A 14 29.00 7.61 23.79
C ALA A 14 28.79 6.09 23.73
N LYS A 15 29.33 5.37 24.72
CA LYS A 15 28.96 3.97 24.93
C LYS A 15 27.48 3.97 25.30
N HIS A 16 26.60 3.89 24.30
CA HIS A 16 25.21 3.50 24.53
C HIS A 16 25.23 2.05 25.02
N ARG A 17 25.42 1.87 26.33
CA ARG A 17 24.86 0.70 27.00
C ARG A 17 23.36 0.76 26.67
N LYS A 18 22.86 -0.23 25.93
CA LYS A 18 21.47 -0.61 26.06
C LYS A 18 21.30 -1.07 27.51
N ILE A 19 21.10 -0.11 28.40
CA ILE A 19 20.49 -0.40 29.69
C ILE A 19 19.08 -0.80 29.29
N ASP A 20 18.69 -2.04 29.57
CA ASP A 20 17.27 -2.39 29.54
C ASP A 20 16.61 -1.49 30.59
N VAL A 21 16.07 -0.37 30.12
CA VAL A 21 15.38 0.59 30.98
C VAL A 21 14.14 -0.13 31.49
N VAL A 22 14.20 -0.55 32.75
CA VAL A 22 13.02 -1.04 33.47
C VAL A 22 12.18 0.19 33.77
N LEU A 23 11.05 0.30 33.09
CA LEU A 23 10.10 1.37 33.37
C LEU A 23 9.43 1.08 34.72
N PRO A 24 9.25 2.10 35.58
CA PRO A 24 8.48 1.95 36.82
C PRO A 24 7.06 1.46 36.50
N GLN A 25 6.39 0.85 37.48
CA GLN A 25 4.99 0.37 37.35
C GLN A 25 4.12 0.74 38.56
N ASP A 26 4.67 1.62 39.41
CA ASP A 26 4.10 1.90 40.73
C ASP A 26 2.81 2.72 40.58
N THR A 27 2.77 3.64 39.62
CA THR A 27 1.59 4.46 39.34
C THR A 27 0.72 3.92 38.21
N GLU A 28 -0.54 4.35 38.17
CA GLU A 28 -1.45 4.03 37.07
C GLU A 28 -0.95 4.60 35.73
N LEU A 29 -0.33 5.79 35.76
CA LEU A 29 0.25 6.41 34.56
C LEU A 29 1.40 5.57 34.01
N ASP A 30 2.25 5.02 34.90
CA ASP A 30 3.36 4.17 34.49
C ASP A 30 2.88 2.86 33.85
N ARG A 31 1.86 2.24 34.44
CA ARG A 31 1.22 1.05 33.87
C ARG A 31 0.61 1.32 32.49
N LEU A 32 -0.07 2.46 32.33
CA LEU A 32 -0.62 2.89 31.03
C LEU A 32 0.48 3.13 29.99
N LEU A 33 1.61 3.74 30.38
CA LEU A 33 2.76 3.94 29.51
C LEU A 33 3.36 2.61 29.06
N VAL A 34 3.58 1.67 29.99
CA VAL A 34 4.12 0.33 29.68
C VAL A 34 3.17 -0.44 28.77
N ALA A 35 1.87 -0.43 29.06
CA ALA A 35 0.86 -1.08 28.23
C ALA A 35 0.82 -0.49 26.80
N THR A 36 0.92 0.83 26.68
CA THR A 36 0.95 1.53 25.38
C THR A 36 2.20 1.15 24.58
N LEU A 37 3.38 1.10 25.22
CA LEU A 37 4.63 0.69 24.57
C LEU A 37 4.60 -0.79 24.14
N ALA A 38 4.01 -1.67 24.95
CA ALA A 38 3.84 -3.08 24.61
C ALA A 38 2.90 -3.25 23.41
N ALA A 39 1.75 -2.56 23.40
CA ALA A 39 0.81 -2.57 22.29
C ALA A 39 1.46 -2.10 20.97
N GLY A 40 2.28 -1.05 21.02
CA GLY A 40 3.02 -0.57 19.84
C GLY A 40 4.02 -1.58 19.27
N LYS A 41 4.66 -2.42 20.11
CA LYS A 41 5.53 -3.52 19.66
C LYS A 41 4.73 -4.58 18.89
N ASP A 42 3.53 -4.91 19.38
CA ASP A 42 2.64 -5.87 18.72
C ASP A 42 2.14 -5.35 17.37
N GLU A 43 1.81 -4.06 17.25
CA GLU A 43 1.43 -3.46 15.97
C GLU A 43 2.55 -3.54 14.95
N LYS A 44 3.79 -3.22 15.34
CA LYS A 44 4.95 -3.33 14.45
C LYS A 44 5.19 -4.79 14.02
N LYS A 45 5.05 -5.74 14.94
CA LYS A 45 5.19 -7.17 14.64
C LYS A 45 4.11 -7.65 13.67
N LYS A 46 2.86 -7.24 13.87
CA LYS A 46 1.74 -7.54 12.95
C LYS A 46 1.98 -6.93 11.57
N ALA A 47 2.42 -5.68 11.51
CA ALA A 47 2.73 -5.01 10.25
C ALA A 47 3.85 -5.73 9.49
N LEU A 48 4.92 -6.14 10.18
CA LEU A 48 6.01 -6.91 9.59
C LEU A 48 5.56 -8.30 9.10
N ALA A 49 4.69 -8.98 9.85
CA ALA A 49 4.15 -10.28 9.46
C ALA A 49 3.29 -10.20 8.20
N LEU A 50 2.50 -9.12 8.07
CA LEU A 50 1.56 -8.92 6.97
C LEU A 50 2.22 -8.34 5.72
N PHE A 51 3.03 -7.29 5.87
CA PHE A 51 3.59 -6.50 4.75
C PHE A 51 5.08 -6.74 4.52
N GLY A 52 5.74 -7.55 5.33
CA GLY A 52 7.18 -7.80 5.20
C GLY A 52 8.05 -6.61 5.63
N PRO A 53 9.38 -6.80 5.69
CA PRO A 53 10.33 -5.75 5.97
C PRO A 53 10.55 -4.86 4.73
N VAL A 54 10.84 -3.59 4.96
CA VAL A 54 11.47 -2.74 3.94
C VAL A 54 12.98 -2.80 4.16
N LEU A 55 13.71 -3.22 3.13
CA LEU A 55 15.15 -3.41 3.14
C LEU A 55 15.90 -2.29 2.41
N ILE A 56 15.28 -1.74 1.37
CA ILE A 56 15.89 -0.74 0.49
C ILE A 56 14.91 0.43 0.28
N GLU A 57 15.41 1.66 0.24
CA GLU A 57 14.62 2.83 -0.16
C GLU A 57 15.33 3.55 -1.31
N THR A 58 14.70 3.57 -2.48
CA THR A 58 15.18 4.26 -3.69
C THR A 58 14.32 5.48 -4.00
N SER A 59 14.69 6.24 -5.05
CA SER A 59 13.83 7.30 -5.60
C SER A 59 12.49 6.74 -6.07
N ARG A 60 11.40 7.38 -5.65
CA ARG A 60 10.05 6.87 -5.89
C ARG A 60 9.68 6.92 -7.37
N ILE A 61 9.42 5.74 -7.93
CA ILE A 61 8.79 5.62 -9.24
C ILE A 61 7.29 5.84 -9.08
N LYS A 62 6.74 6.76 -9.87
CA LYS A 62 5.33 7.15 -9.79
C LYS A 62 4.50 6.41 -10.84
N VAL A 63 3.39 5.85 -10.40
CA VAL A 63 2.39 5.22 -11.28
C VAL A 63 1.00 5.65 -10.88
N THR A 64 0.13 5.89 -11.86
CA THR A 64 -1.29 6.13 -11.62
C THR A 64 -2.08 4.87 -11.95
N ALA A 65 -2.80 4.34 -10.96
CA ALA A 65 -3.69 3.19 -11.10
C ALA A 65 -5.15 3.66 -11.11
N HIS A 66 -5.91 3.21 -12.10
CA HIS A 66 -7.32 3.57 -12.24
C HIS A 66 -8.17 2.39 -12.71
N GLY A 67 -9.24 2.08 -11.98
CA GLY A 67 -10.30 1.20 -12.41
C GLY A 67 -11.53 1.97 -12.87
N SER A 68 -12.25 1.40 -13.83
CA SER A 68 -13.55 1.88 -14.28
C SER A 68 -14.48 0.69 -14.53
N CYS A 69 -15.79 0.92 -14.39
CA CYS A 69 -16.80 -0.07 -14.75
C CYS A 69 -17.98 0.62 -15.42
N LYS A 70 -18.27 0.21 -16.66
CA LYS A 70 -19.46 0.60 -17.41
C LYS A 70 -20.63 -0.25 -16.93
N ASN A 71 -21.82 0.36 -16.85
CA ASN A 71 -23.05 -0.31 -16.42
C ASN A 71 -22.92 -1.02 -15.06
N ALA A 72 -22.16 -0.45 -14.12
CA ALA A 72 -21.95 -1.06 -12.81
C ALA A 72 -23.28 -1.39 -12.12
N GLY A 73 -23.40 -2.62 -11.61
CA GLY A 73 -24.63 -3.13 -10.98
C GLY A 73 -25.67 -3.70 -11.95
N LYS A 74 -25.41 -3.68 -13.27
CA LYS A 74 -26.27 -4.30 -14.29
C LYS A 74 -25.67 -5.60 -14.81
N ILE A 75 -26.50 -6.43 -15.44
CA ILE A 75 -26.08 -7.72 -16.03
C ILE A 75 -25.02 -7.57 -17.13
N ASN A 76 -25.02 -6.43 -17.84
CA ASN A 76 -24.04 -6.09 -18.88
C ASN A 76 -22.89 -5.20 -18.35
N ALA A 77 -22.59 -5.29 -17.06
CA ALA A 77 -21.46 -4.58 -16.46
C ALA A 77 -20.14 -5.05 -17.09
N ALA A 78 -19.27 -4.10 -17.42
CA ALA A 78 -17.94 -4.37 -17.95
C ALA A 78 -16.92 -3.50 -17.23
N ALA A 79 -15.93 -4.13 -16.60
CA ALA A 79 -14.91 -3.47 -15.82
C ALA A 79 -13.54 -3.53 -16.51
N GLY A 80 -12.84 -2.40 -16.51
CA GLY A 80 -11.52 -2.21 -17.06
C GLY A 80 -10.60 -1.57 -16.02
N ALA A 81 -9.33 -1.94 -16.04
CA ALA A 81 -8.29 -1.39 -15.17
C ALA A 81 -7.14 -0.83 -16.02
N ALA A 82 -6.40 0.13 -15.50
CA ALA A 82 -5.23 0.65 -16.16
C ALA A 82 -4.15 1.11 -15.19
N ILE A 83 -2.91 1.00 -15.65
CA ILE A 83 -1.72 1.58 -15.02
C ILE A 83 -1.03 2.52 -16.01
N TYR A 84 -0.64 3.68 -15.51
CA TYR A 84 -0.04 4.74 -16.32
C TYR A 84 1.20 5.33 -15.61
N TRP A 85 2.35 5.22 -16.25
CA TRP A 85 3.65 5.65 -15.75
C TRP A 85 4.07 7.01 -16.31
N GLY A 86 3.57 7.37 -17.48
CA GLY A 86 3.91 8.59 -18.20
C GLY A 86 3.57 8.47 -19.69
N PRO A 87 3.69 9.56 -20.46
CA PRO A 87 3.57 9.52 -21.91
C PRO A 87 4.54 8.48 -22.51
N ASP A 88 4.04 7.69 -23.46
CA ASP A 88 4.80 6.69 -24.24
C ASP A 88 5.58 5.65 -23.42
N ALA A 89 5.30 5.54 -22.12
CA ALA A 89 5.96 4.57 -21.27
C ALA A 89 5.52 3.14 -21.66
N PRO A 90 6.45 2.24 -21.98
CA PRO A 90 6.12 0.88 -22.44
C PRO A 90 5.43 0.03 -21.38
N ARG A 91 5.53 0.44 -20.11
CA ARG A 91 4.85 -0.19 -18.97
C ARG A 91 3.39 0.23 -18.82
N ASN A 92 2.89 1.17 -19.61
CA ASN A 92 1.47 1.53 -19.62
C ASN A 92 0.64 0.33 -20.09
N LYS A 93 -0.43 0.01 -19.35
CA LYS A 93 -1.29 -1.15 -19.66
C LYS A 93 -2.76 -0.83 -19.45
N SER A 94 -3.58 -1.35 -20.36
CA SER A 94 -5.01 -1.57 -20.16
C SER A 94 -5.21 -3.04 -19.82
N ILE A 95 -5.98 -3.32 -18.78
CA ILE A 95 -6.10 -4.63 -18.15
C ILE A 95 -7.58 -4.99 -18.04
N ARG A 96 -7.92 -6.20 -18.51
CA ARG A 96 -9.26 -6.75 -18.35
C ARG A 96 -9.47 -7.17 -16.90
N VAL A 97 -10.60 -6.76 -16.32
CA VAL A 97 -10.99 -7.21 -14.98
C VAL A 97 -11.70 -8.56 -15.10
N HIS A 98 -11.17 -9.57 -14.42
CA HIS A 98 -11.79 -10.90 -14.32
C HIS A 98 -12.73 -10.97 -13.11
N GLY A 99 -13.72 -11.87 -13.12
CA GLY A 99 -14.67 -12.03 -12.02
C GLY A 99 -15.73 -10.91 -11.98
N THR A 100 -16.13 -10.49 -10.77
CA THR A 100 -17.21 -9.52 -10.59
C THR A 100 -16.92 -8.17 -11.26
N GLN A 101 -17.77 -7.76 -12.20
CA GLN A 101 -17.58 -6.52 -12.94
C GLN A 101 -18.12 -5.32 -12.12
N ASN A 102 -17.25 -4.70 -11.32
CA ASN A 102 -17.56 -3.49 -10.56
C ASN A 102 -16.34 -2.57 -10.38
N ASN A 103 -16.57 -1.33 -9.95
CA ASN A 103 -15.50 -0.33 -9.78
C ASN A 103 -14.46 -0.74 -8.72
N ALA A 104 -14.89 -1.32 -7.60
CA ALA A 104 -14.00 -1.69 -6.50
C ALA A 104 -12.98 -2.76 -6.94
N ARG A 105 -13.45 -3.78 -7.66
CA ARG A 105 -12.59 -4.83 -8.22
C ARG A 105 -11.67 -4.30 -9.32
N ALA A 106 -12.17 -3.38 -10.15
CA ALA A 106 -11.37 -2.71 -11.17
C ALA A 106 -10.20 -1.92 -10.56
N ASP A 107 -10.47 -1.13 -9.53
CA ASP A 107 -9.45 -0.35 -8.83
C ASP A 107 -8.40 -1.25 -8.15
N LEU A 108 -8.82 -2.33 -7.49
CA LEU A 108 -7.90 -3.31 -6.90
C LEU A 108 -7.04 -3.99 -7.98
N THR A 109 -7.64 -4.37 -9.10
CA THR A 109 -6.92 -4.97 -10.24
C THR A 109 -5.85 -4.01 -10.77
N ALA A 110 -6.16 -2.71 -10.87
CA ALA A 110 -5.20 -1.69 -11.28
C ALA A 110 -4.02 -1.56 -10.30
N VAL A 111 -4.29 -1.55 -8.99
CA VAL A 111 -3.25 -1.48 -7.95
C VAL A 111 -2.36 -2.73 -7.97
N ILE A 112 -2.95 -3.92 -8.07
CA ILE A 112 -2.21 -5.18 -8.19
C ILE A 112 -1.31 -5.17 -9.42
N SER A 113 -1.84 -4.71 -10.56
CA SER A 113 -1.05 -4.60 -11.78
C SER A 113 0.11 -3.61 -11.60
N ALA A 114 -0.10 -2.48 -10.91
CA ALA A 114 0.99 -1.54 -10.63
C ALA A 114 2.11 -2.18 -9.80
N LEU A 115 1.77 -3.05 -8.84
CA LEU A 115 2.74 -3.82 -8.05
C LEU A 115 3.48 -4.86 -8.89
N GLN A 116 2.79 -5.57 -9.79
CA GLN A 116 3.37 -6.60 -10.65
C GLN A 116 4.32 -6.05 -11.72
N TYR A 117 4.02 -4.87 -12.26
CA TYR A 117 4.81 -4.26 -13.34
C TYR A 117 5.90 -3.29 -12.84
N ALA A 118 6.03 -3.12 -11.52
CA ALA A 118 7.19 -2.46 -10.90
C ALA A 118 8.20 -3.50 -10.41
N SER A 119 9.49 -3.18 -10.50
CA SER A 119 10.53 -3.94 -9.80
C SER A 119 10.22 -3.99 -8.30
N ALA A 120 10.50 -5.12 -7.66
CA ALA A 120 10.34 -5.29 -6.22
C ALA A 120 11.31 -4.44 -5.39
N ASP A 121 12.44 -4.04 -6.00
CA ASP A 121 13.52 -3.27 -5.39
C ASP A 121 13.38 -1.75 -5.56
N ASP A 122 12.36 -1.30 -6.30
CA ASP A 122 12.08 0.12 -6.48
C ASP A 122 11.06 0.63 -5.45
N SER A 123 11.33 1.77 -4.81
CA SER A 123 10.30 2.49 -4.06
C SER A 123 9.17 2.89 -5.02
N LEU A 124 7.95 2.48 -4.73
CA LEU A 124 6.79 2.69 -5.62
C LEU A 124 5.80 3.66 -5.01
N GLU A 125 5.37 4.67 -5.76
CA GLU A 125 4.26 5.55 -5.40
C GLU A 125 3.06 5.30 -6.32
N ILE A 126 2.03 4.65 -5.77
CA ILE A 126 0.78 4.35 -6.47
C ILE A 126 -0.24 5.45 -6.18
N SER A 127 -0.53 6.25 -7.20
CA SER A 127 -1.59 7.25 -7.18
C SER A 127 -2.91 6.65 -7.64
N THR A 128 -3.98 6.79 -6.87
CA THR A 128 -5.31 6.30 -7.25
C THR A 128 -6.43 7.20 -6.73
N ARG A 129 -7.57 7.23 -7.42
CA ARG A 129 -8.80 7.87 -6.93
C ARG A 129 -9.59 7.00 -5.96
N SER A 130 -9.24 5.72 -5.86
CA SER A 130 -9.97 4.74 -5.07
C SER A 130 -9.61 4.85 -3.59
N ALA A 131 -10.43 5.58 -2.83
CA ALA A 131 -10.32 5.56 -1.37
C ALA A 131 -10.51 4.13 -0.82
N TYR A 132 -11.33 3.31 -1.50
CA TYR A 132 -11.52 1.92 -1.15
C TYR A 132 -10.21 1.12 -1.27
N ALA A 133 -9.50 1.17 -2.40
CA ALA A 133 -8.26 0.40 -2.57
C ALA A 133 -7.21 0.78 -1.52
N ILE A 134 -7.04 2.08 -1.24
CA ILE A 134 -6.10 2.57 -0.22
C ILE A 134 -6.52 2.08 1.18
N ARG A 135 -7.80 2.18 1.53
CA ARG A 135 -8.29 1.73 2.84
C ARG A 135 -8.19 0.21 2.98
N ALA A 136 -8.43 -0.53 1.91
CA ALA A 136 -8.33 -1.97 1.91
C ALA A 136 -6.88 -2.44 2.10
N ALA A 137 -5.92 -1.77 1.46
CA ALA A 137 -4.49 -2.04 1.63
C ALA A 137 -3.96 -1.67 3.02
N LYS A 138 -4.46 -0.59 3.63
CA LYS A 138 -3.89 -0.05 4.87
C LYS A 138 -4.68 -0.41 6.14
N TYR A 139 -5.97 -0.12 6.16
CA TYR A 139 -6.78 -0.17 7.39
C TYR A 139 -7.52 -1.50 7.54
N TYR A 140 -7.97 -2.10 6.44
CA TYR A 140 -8.73 -3.34 6.50
C TYR A 140 -7.85 -4.59 6.41
N ALA A 141 -6.60 -4.44 5.97
CA ALA A 141 -5.70 -5.56 5.71
C ALA A 141 -5.49 -6.46 6.94
N PHE A 142 -5.23 -5.89 8.12
CA PHE A 142 -5.05 -6.65 9.36
C PHE A 142 -6.29 -7.49 9.73
N ASN A 143 -7.48 -6.86 9.70
CA ASN A 143 -8.71 -7.55 10.05
C ASN A 143 -9.11 -8.59 9.00
N ASN A 144 -8.83 -8.33 7.73
CA ASN A 144 -9.09 -9.27 6.65
C ASN A 144 -8.15 -10.48 6.72
N ASP A 145 -6.86 -10.26 6.97
CA ASP A 145 -5.87 -11.32 7.13
C ASP A 145 -6.21 -12.24 8.31
N ALA A 146 -6.55 -11.66 9.47
CA ALA A 146 -7.01 -12.41 10.64
C ALA A 146 -8.26 -13.27 10.37
N ARG A 147 -9.07 -12.90 9.36
CA ARG A 147 -10.26 -13.64 8.93
C ARG A 147 -9.99 -14.54 7.70
N GLY A 148 -8.72 -14.76 7.36
CA GLY A 148 -8.31 -15.58 6.22
C GLY A 148 -8.79 -15.02 4.87
N TRP A 149 -8.90 -13.69 4.76
CA TRP A 149 -9.36 -12.97 3.57
C TRP A 149 -10.78 -13.34 3.12
N ARG A 150 -11.63 -13.84 4.03
CA ARG A 150 -13.03 -14.18 3.76
C ARG A 150 -13.91 -12.92 3.75
N CYS A 151 -13.75 -12.10 2.71
CA CYS A 151 -14.51 -10.86 2.50
C CYS A 151 -14.67 -10.54 1.00
N ALA A 152 -15.43 -9.47 0.68
CA ALA A 152 -15.61 -9.03 -0.69
C ALA A 152 -14.26 -8.64 -1.34
N ASN A 153 -13.98 -9.17 -2.52
CA ASN A 153 -12.69 -9.07 -3.22
C ASN A 153 -11.50 -9.62 -2.42
N GLY A 154 -11.75 -10.53 -1.46
CA GLY A 154 -10.71 -11.12 -0.62
C GLY A 154 -9.60 -11.82 -1.39
N ASP A 155 -9.92 -12.39 -2.56
CA ASP A 155 -8.97 -12.95 -3.51
C ASP A 155 -7.92 -11.91 -3.95
N LEU A 156 -8.37 -10.73 -4.40
CA LEU A 156 -7.49 -9.65 -4.83
C LEU A 156 -6.75 -9.02 -3.64
N LEU A 157 -7.41 -8.85 -2.51
CA LEU A 157 -6.77 -8.26 -1.32
C LEU A 157 -5.64 -9.14 -0.79
N LYS A 158 -5.83 -10.46 -0.81
CA LYS A 158 -4.79 -11.43 -0.48
C LYS A 158 -3.61 -11.32 -1.45
N THR A 159 -3.87 -11.30 -2.76
CA THR A 159 -2.83 -11.12 -3.78
C THR A 159 -2.05 -9.81 -3.59
N MET A 160 -2.77 -8.70 -3.35
CA MET A 160 -2.13 -7.40 -3.10
C MET A 160 -1.24 -7.43 -1.86
N GLY A 161 -1.70 -8.07 -0.77
CA GLY A 161 -0.91 -8.25 0.45
C GLY A 161 0.36 -9.07 0.21
N SER A 162 0.25 -10.20 -0.49
CA SER A 162 1.41 -11.04 -0.88
C SER A 162 2.41 -10.26 -1.72
N LEU A 163 1.95 -9.53 -2.73
CA LEU A 163 2.83 -8.72 -3.58
C LEU A 163 3.51 -7.59 -2.81
N ILE A 164 2.85 -6.96 -1.83
CA ILE A 164 3.51 -5.96 -0.97
C ILE A 164 4.57 -6.64 -0.09
N LYS A 165 4.26 -7.82 0.46
CA LYS A 165 5.15 -8.59 1.35
C LYS A 165 6.41 -9.10 0.66
N GLU A 166 6.32 -9.43 -0.62
CA GLU A 166 7.45 -9.92 -1.42
C GLU A 166 8.42 -8.81 -1.85
N ARG A 167 8.06 -7.54 -1.68
CA ARG A 167 8.91 -6.41 -2.07
C ARG A 167 9.97 -6.12 -1.03
N SER A 168 11.16 -5.78 -1.49
CA SER A 168 12.25 -5.27 -0.65
C SER A 168 12.14 -3.75 -0.44
N ALA A 169 11.45 -3.04 -1.35
CA ALA A 169 11.29 -1.59 -1.33
C ALA A 169 9.84 -1.14 -1.03
N PRO A 170 9.64 0.04 -0.43
CA PRO A 170 8.35 0.45 0.11
C PRO A 170 7.32 0.80 -0.98
N VAL A 171 6.04 0.67 -0.63
CA VAL A 171 4.90 1.14 -1.44
C VAL A 171 4.22 2.30 -0.73
N HIS A 172 4.07 3.41 -1.44
CA HIS A 172 3.38 4.61 -0.99
C HIS A 172 2.08 4.79 -1.77
N PHE A 173 0.96 4.92 -1.05
CA PHE A 173 -0.32 5.24 -1.66
C PHE A 173 -0.60 6.73 -1.61
N LEU A 174 -0.90 7.31 -2.77
CA LEU A 174 -1.33 8.70 -2.90
C LEU A 174 -2.79 8.76 -3.34
N HIS A 175 -3.66 9.35 -2.50
CA HIS A 175 -5.07 9.52 -2.84
C HIS A 175 -5.29 10.76 -3.71
N ILE A 176 -5.81 10.56 -4.92
CA ILE A 176 -6.21 11.66 -5.80
C ILE A 176 -7.66 12.06 -5.46
N LYS A 177 -7.83 13.24 -4.85
CA LYS A 177 -9.15 13.78 -4.50
C LYS A 177 -9.99 14.06 -5.75
N LYS A 178 -11.31 13.90 -5.62
CA LYS A 178 -12.28 14.29 -6.66
C LYS A 178 -12.25 15.83 -6.81
N GLY A 179 -12.12 16.33 -8.03
CA GLY A 179 -12.09 17.77 -8.32
C GLY A 179 -10.71 18.43 -8.24
N ALA A 180 -9.67 17.71 -7.80
CA ALA A 180 -8.30 18.17 -8.00
C ALA A 180 -8.02 18.30 -9.50
N ASN A 181 -7.22 19.29 -9.89
CA ASN A 181 -6.74 19.44 -11.27
C ASN A 181 -6.23 18.07 -11.75
N LEU A 182 -6.84 17.55 -12.82
CA LEU A 182 -6.45 16.25 -13.36
C LEU A 182 -4.99 16.32 -13.75
N SER A 183 -4.12 15.68 -12.97
CA SER A 183 -2.75 15.43 -13.41
C SER A 183 -2.79 14.74 -14.78
N GLY A 184 -1.85 15.09 -15.67
CA GLY A 184 -1.76 14.44 -16.99
C GLY A 184 -1.77 12.91 -16.89
N HIS A 185 -1.19 12.38 -15.80
CA HIS A 185 -1.14 10.95 -15.53
C HIS A 185 -2.52 10.33 -15.25
N LEU A 186 -3.40 11.02 -14.52
CA LEU A 186 -4.76 10.53 -14.31
C LEU A 186 -5.60 10.55 -15.60
N LYS A 187 -5.39 11.56 -16.48
CA LYS A 187 -6.02 11.57 -17.81
C LYS A 187 -5.58 10.37 -18.63
N GLY A 188 -4.28 10.08 -18.65
CA GLY A 188 -3.71 8.91 -19.33
C GLY A 188 -4.30 7.59 -18.81
N ALA A 189 -4.29 7.38 -17.49
CA ALA A 189 -4.87 6.17 -16.88
C ALA A 189 -6.36 6.00 -17.21
N LYS A 190 -7.14 7.10 -17.19
CA LYS A 190 -8.57 7.09 -17.58
C LYS A 190 -8.80 6.72 -19.03
N ALA A 191 -7.96 7.20 -19.94
CA ALA A 191 -8.07 6.88 -21.36
C ALA A 191 -7.81 5.40 -21.65
N LEU A 192 -6.96 4.76 -20.85
CA LEU A 192 -6.62 3.34 -20.96
C LEU A 192 -7.63 2.40 -20.28
N ALA A 193 -8.28 2.84 -19.19
CA ALA A 193 -9.25 2.03 -18.43
C ALA A 193 -10.63 2.01 -19.12
N LYS A 194 -10.76 1.22 -20.20
CA LYS A 194 -11.99 1.10 -21.01
C LYS A 194 -12.75 -0.21 -20.81
#